data_AF-A0A935MDS8-F1
#
_entry.id   AF-A0A935MDS8-F1
#
_cell.length_a   1.000
_cell.length_b   1.000
_cell.length_c   1.000
_cell.angle_alpha   90.00
_cell.angle_beta   90.00
_cell.angle_gamma   90.00
#
_symmetry.space_group_name_H-M   'P 1'
#
loop_
_entity.id
_entity.type
_entity.pdbx_description
1 polymer ?
#
loop_
_entity_poly.entity_id
_entity_poly.type
_entity_poly.pdbx_seq_one_letter_code
_entity_poly.pdbx_strand_id
1 'polypeptide(L)'
;MVGGELRESINELNAWRRNLANLKDWSEILADYDQNDAWALRNHFVEPMVYFCMLQPSSTRDRLAQVATNGIHQANLCTQAGYKDVLDQDRLMPGKFLGRPRTERQLARLAKHWAGADRLLAALQSLDSESYRQQTFDYRNRASHFIAPRLELGEVQFVARSIVPATRMVQQPDGSYRQKEIDGKKVVAYDLGGIRPLTLNEIIETKSCE
;
A
#
# COMPACT_ATOMS: atom_id res chain seq x y z
N MET A 1 -25.67 -3.49 -10.59
CA MET A 1 -24.63 -2.64 -9.96
C MET A 1 -23.29 -3.38 -9.85
N VAL A 2 -23.23 -4.51 -9.13
CA VAL A 2 -21.98 -5.30 -8.94
C VAL A 2 -21.29 -5.73 -10.24
N GLY A 3 -22.03 -6.11 -11.28
CA GLY A 3 -21.44 -6.57 -12.55
C GLY A 3 -20.58 -5.53 -13.28
N GLY A 4 -20.95 -4.24 -13.21
CA GLY A 4 -20.17 -3.16 -13.81
C GLY A 4 -18.87 -2.92 -13.05
N GLU A 5 -18.95 -2.83 -11.72
CA GLU A 5 -17.79 -2.62 -10.85
C GLU A 5 -16.79 -3.80 -10.94
N LEU A 6 -17.30 -5.02 -11.05
CA LEU A 6 -16.46 -6.21 -11.23
C LEU A 6 -15.75 -6.20 -12.59
N ARG A 7 -16.47 -5.85 -13.67
CA ARG A 7 -15.87 -5.73 -15.00
C ARG A 7 -14.73 -4.71 -15.01
N GLU A 8 -14.95 -3.53 -14.42
CA GLU A 8 -13.89 -2.51 -14.36
C GLU A 8 -12.72 -2.94 -13.48
N SER A 9 -12.99 -3.64 -12.37
CA SER A 9 -11.92 -4.22 -11.53
C SER A 9 -11.08 -5.24 -12.30
N ILE A 10 -11.70 -6.07 -13.14
CA ILE A 10 -11.00 -7.02 -14.02
C ILE A 10 -10.19 -6.30 -15.11
N ASN A 11 -10.76 -5.27 -15.74
CA ASN A 11 -10.05 -4.46 -16.74
C ASN A 11 -8.75 -3.86 -16.17
N GLU A 12 -8.84 -3.37 -14.95
CA GLU A 12 -7.73 -2.75 -14.22
C GLU A 12 -6.67 -3.77 -13.78
N LEU A 13 -7.08 -4.95 -13.31
CA LEU A 13 -6.17 -6.07 -13.06
C LEU A 13 -5.42 -6.47 -14.34
N ASN A 14 -6.13 -6.55 -15.46
CA ASN A 14 -5.52 -6.88 -16.75
C ASN A 14 -4.56 -5.78 -17.22
N ALA A 15 -4.90 -4.50 -17.00
CA ALA A 15 -4.00 -3.38 -17.28
C ALA A 15 -2.75 -3.43 -16.39
N TRP A 16 -2.91 -3.73 -15.10
CA TRP A 16 -1.80 -3.91 -14.19
C TRP A 16 -0.86 -5.04 -14.65
N ARG A 17 -1.41 -6.22 -14.95
CA ARG A 17 -0.62 -7.35 -15.46
C ARG A 17 0.15 -6.99 -16.73
N ARG A 18 -0.48 -6.31 -17.69
CA ARG A 18 0.20 -5.88 -18.93
C ARG A 18 1.34 -4.91 -18.64
N ASN A 19 1.13 -3.92 -17.77
CA ASN A 19 2.18 -2.98 -17.43
C ASN A 19 3.33 -3.66 -16.68
N LEU A 20 3.07 -4.66 -15.82
CA LEU A 20 4.14 -5.44 -15.19
C LEU A 20 4.98 -6.21 -16.21
N ALA A 21 4.34 -6.84 -17.21
CA ALA A 21 5.06 -7.50 -18.30
C ALA A 21 5.91 -6.49 -19.10
N ASN A 22 5.33 -5.34 -19.46
CA ASN A 22 6.07 -4.29 -20.15
C ASN A 22 7.25 -3.78 -19.33
N LEU A 23 7.12 -3.63 -18.00
CA LEU A 23 8.24 -3.22 -17.14
C LEU A 23 9.40 -4.22 -17.21
N LYS A 24 9.09 -5.53 -17.29
CA LYS A 24 10.10 -6.56 -17.50
C LYS A 24 10.79 -6.39 -18.86
N ASP A 25 10.02 -6.21 -19.94
CA ASP A 25 10.61 -5.99 -21.27
C ASP A 25 11.50 -4.74 -21.28
N TRP A 26 11.05 -3.65 -20.64
CA TRP A 26 11.85 -2.44 -20.49
C TRP A 26 13.12 -2.65 -19.67
N SER A 27 13.12 -3.53 -18.66
CA SER A 27 14.33 -3.84 -17.90
C SER A 27 15.40 -4.48 -18.77
N GLU A 28 15.00 -5.33 -19.72
CA GLU A 28 15.88 -5.98 -20.69
C GLU A 28 16.36 -4.96 -21.74
N ILE A 29 15.44 -4.16 -22.30
CA ILE A 29 15.78 -3.14 -23.31
C ILE A 29 16.77 -2.11 -22.75
N LEU A 30 16.57 -1.63 -21.52
CA LEU A 30 17.43 -0.61 -20.92
C LEU A 30 18.85 -1.10 -20.64
N ALA A 31 19.09 -2.41 -20.62
CA ALA A 31 20.42 -2.99 -20.41
C ALA A 31 21.35 -2.77 -21.62
N ASP A 32 20.79 -2.55 -22.82
CA ASP A 32 21.54 -2.36 -24.05
C ASP A 32 21.95 -0.90 -24.32
N TYR A 33 21.46 0.04 -23.51
CA TYR A 33 21.75 1.47 -23.63
C TYR A 33 22.79 1.92 -22.61
N ASP A 34 23.56 2.96 -22.97
CA ASP A 34 24.44 3.61 -22.01
C ASP A 34 23.64 4.31 -20.90
N GLN A 35 24.34 4.74 -19.85
CA GLN A 35 23.71 5.31 -18.66
C GLN A 35 22.83 6.54 -18.96
N ASN A 36 23.24 7.40 -19.89
CA ASN A 36 22.55 8.66 -20.17
C ASN A 36 21.29 8.41 -21.01
N ASP A 37 21.42 7.59 -22.06
CA ASP A 37 20.29 7.22 -22.91
C ASP A 37 19.26 6.40 -22.13
N ALA A 38 19.73 5.43 -21.34
CA ALA A 38 18.86 4.65 -20.48
C ALA A 38 18.15 5.53 -19.43
N TRP A 39 18.82 6.56 -18.91
CA TRP A 39 18.20 7.52 -17.99
C TRP A 39 17.08 8.33 -18.67
N ALA A 40 17.31 8.84 -19.89
CA ALA A 40 16.29 9.56 -20.65
C ALA A 40 15.08 8.67 -20.96
N LEU A 41 15.33 7.44 -21.43
CA LEU A 41 14.28 6.46 -21.71
C LEU A 41 13.49 6.10 -20.45
N ARG A 42 14.17 5.90 -19.32
CA ARG A 42 13.51 5.61 -18.03
C ARG A 42 12.53 6.70 -17.62
N ASN A 43 12.98 7.96 -17.62
CA ASN A 43 12.14 9.08 -17.18
C ASN A 43 10.91 9.28 -18.09
N HIS A 44 11.09 9.13 -19.40
CA HIS A 44 10.01 9.41 -20.35
C HIS A 44 9.02 8.26 -20.52
N PHE A 45 9.50 7.01 -20.49
CA PHE A 45 8.68 5.86 -20.84
C PHE A 45 8.43 4.90 -19.68
N VAL A 46 9.38 4.74 -18.76
CA VAL A 46 9.33 3.70 -17.72
C VAL A 46 8.74 4.20 -16.40
N GLU A 47 9.15 5.38 -15.94
CA GLU A 47 8.70 5.93 -14.64
C GLU A 47 7.17 6.06 -14.54
N PRO A 48 6.40 6.48 -15.58
CA PRO A 48 4.94 6.48 -15.52
C PRO A 48 4.33 5.09 -15.31
N MET A 49 4.89 4.06 -15.95
CA MET A 49 4.42 2.68 -15.77
C MET A 49 4.78 2.14 -14.39
N VAL A 50 5.97 2.46 -13.88
CA VAL A 50 6.37 2.13 -12.50
C VAL A 50 5.39 2.76 -11.51
N TYR A 51 5.11 4.06 -11.66
CA TYR A 51 4.18 4.77 -10.80
C TYR A 51 2.81 4.09 -10.79
N PHE A 52 2.26 3.79 -11.97
CA PHE A 52 1.03 3.04 -12.09
C PHE A 52 1.10 1.69 -11.36
N CYS A 53 2.06 0.83 -11.72
CA CYS A 53 2.20 -0.52 -11.15
C CYS A 53 2.39 -0.52 -9.64
N MET A 54 3.10 0.47 -9.08
CA MET A 54 3.39 0.56 -7.65
C MET A 54 2.16 0.96 -6.82
N LEU A 55 1.22 1.70 -7.40
CA LEU A 55 -0.06 2.04 -6.76
C LEU A 55 -1.09 0.92 -6.80
N GLN A 56 -1.03 0.07 -7.83
CA GLN A 56 -2.08 -0.90 -8.12
C GLN A 56 -2.42 -1.87 -6.99
N PRO A 57 -1.50 -2.44 -6.20
CA PRO A 57 -1.89 -3.43 -5.19
C PRO A 57 -2.80 -2.84 -4.11
N SER A 58 -2.42 -1.66 -3.60
CA SER A 58 -3.21 -0.91 -2.62
C SER A 58 -4.58 -0.52 -3.17
N SER A 59 -4.62 0.06 -4.39
CA SER A 59 -5.86 0.46 -5.04
C SER A 59 -6.75 -0.72 -5.44
N THR A 60 -6.16 -1.84 -5.84
CA THR A 60 -6.87 -3.07 -6.21
C THR A 60 -7.50 -3.73 -5.00
N ARG A 61 -6.76 -3.82 -3.87
CA ARG A 61 -7.31 -4.28 -2.60
C ARG A 61 -8.54 -3.46 -2.20
N ASP A 62 -8.44 -2.13 -2.24
CA ASP A 62 -9.55 -1.25 -1.84
C ASP A 62 -10.77 -1.41 -2.76
N ARG A 63 -10.56 -1.44 -4.09
CA ARG A 63 -11.63 -1.64 -5.08
C ARG A 63 -12.31 -2.99 -4.90
N LEU A 64 -11.55 -4.08 -4.82
CA LEU A 64 -12.11 -5.42 -4.67
C LEU A 64 -12.81 -5.60 -3.31
N ALA A 65 -12.30 -4.99 -2.24
CA ALA A 65 -12.99 -4.97 -0.95
C ALA A 65 -14.35 -4.26 -1.04
N GLN A 66 -14.45 -3.17 -1.80
CA GLN A 66 -15.72 -2.49 -2.04
C GLN A 66 -16.69 -3.34 -2.88
N VAL A 67 -16.22 -3.94 -3.98
CA VAL A 67 -17.02 -4.83 -4.82
C VAL A 67 -17.53 -6.03 -4.01
N ALA A 68 -16.65 -6.63 -3.19
CA ALA A 68 -17.01 -7.71 -2.29
C ALA A 68 -18.04 -7.28 -1.24
N THR A 69 -17.86 -6.10 -0.64
CA THR A 69 -18.81 -5.53 0.32
C THR A 69 -20.20 -5.40 -0.29
N ASN A 70 -20.30 -4.78 -1.47
CA ASN A 70 -21.56 -4.61 -2.18
C ASN A 70 -22.18 -5.97 -2.57
N GLY A 71 -21.38 -6.91 -3.09
CA GLY A 71 -21.84 -8.24 -3.50
C GLY A 71 -22.36 -9.08 -2.33
N ILE A 72 -21.61 -9.14 -1.22
CA ILE A 72 -22.01 -9.88 -0.02
C ILE A 72 -23.23 -9.25 0.64
N HIS A 73 -23.30 -7.92 0.66
CA HIS A 73 -24.48 -7.21 1.17
C HIS A 73 -25.75 -7.60 0.40
N GLN A 74 -25.69 -7.59 -0.93
CA GLN A 74 -26.80 -8.03 -1.78
C GLN A 74 -27.14 -9.51 -1.58
N ALA A 75 -26.13 -10.37 -1.46
CA ALA A 75 -26.34 -11.80 -1.17
C ALA A 75 -27.02 -12.02 0.20
N ASN A 76 -26.63 -11.24 1.22
CA ASN A 76 -27.25 -11.30 2.55
C ASN A 76 -28.71 -10.85 2.51
N LEU A 77 -29.06 -9.80 1.75
CA LEU A 77 -30.44 -9.38 1.54
C LEU A 77 -31.32 -10.50 0.95
N CYS A 78 -30.76 -11.32 0.07
CA CYS A 78 -31.50 -12.42 -0.55
C CYS A 78 -31.58 -13.70 0.31
N THR A 79 -30.61 -13.93 1.19
CA THR A 79 -30.44 -15.23 1.88
C THR A 79 -30.70 -15.19 3.38
N GLN A 80 -30.65 -14.02 4.02
CA GLN A 80 -30.79 -13.89 5.47
C GLN A 80 -32.10 -13.18 5.84
N ALA A 81 -32.99 -13.92 6.50
CA ALA A 81 -34.24 -13.37 7.01
C ALA A 81 -33.97 -12.24 8.04
N GLY A 82 -34.62 -11.09 7.87
CA GLY A 82 -34.49 -9.94 8.77
C GLY A 82 -33.19 -9.13 8.61
N TYR A 83 -32.38 -9.43 7.59
CA TYR A 83 -31.21 -8.63 7.26
C TYR A 83 -31.61 -7.22 6.82
N LYS A 84 -30.90 -6.21 7.32
CA LYS A 84 -31.21 -4.79 7.05
C LYS A 84 -30.41 -4.28 5.86
N ASP A 85 -31.08 -3.59 4.95
CA ASP A 85 -30.49 -2.89 3.81
C ASP A 85 -29.81 -1.58 4.25
N VAL A 86 -28.74 -1.71 5.05
CA VAL A 86 -27.93 -0.59 5.55
C VAL A 86 -26.47 -1.00 5.68
N LEU A 87 -25.57 -0.19 5.12
CA LEU A 87 -24.12 -0.26 5.30
C LEU A 87 -23.63 0.87 6.22
N ASP A 88 -22.45 0.68 6.83
CA ASP A 88 -21.79 1.68 7.68
C ASP A 88 -21.46 2.96 6.90
N GLN A 89 -21.22 2.84 5.60
CA GLN A 89 -20.93 3.96 4.71
C GLN A 89 -22.15 4.87 4.47
N ASP A 90 -23.38 4.36 4.61
CA ASP A 90 -24.61 5.12 4.36
C ASP A 90 -24.85 6.20 5.42
N ARG A 91 -24.18 6.07 6.57
CA ARG A 91 -24.22 7.04 7.67
C ARG A 91 -23.22 8.17 7.51
N LEU A 92 -22.39 8.13 6.47
CA LEU A 92 -21.38 9.15 6.22
C LEU A 92 -21.99 10.34 5.47
N MET A 93 -21.41 11.52 5.67
CA MET A 93 -21.74 12.68 4.84
C MET A 93 -21.39 12.43 3.37
N PRO A 94 -22.13 13.01 2.41
CA PRO A 94 -21.79 12.94 1.00
C PRO A 94 -20.32 13.30 0.73
N GLY A 95 -19.65 12.52 -0.12
CA GLY A 95 -18.23 12.69 -0.43
C GLY A 95 -17.25 12.21 0.64
N LYS A 96 -17.73 11.63 1.74
CA LYS A 96 -16.89 10.94 2.73
C LYS A 96 -16.89 9.44 2.46
N PHE A 97 -15.72 8.84 2.62
CA PHE A 97 -15.50 7.42 2.43
C PHE A 97 -15.04 6.78 3.74
N LEU A 98 -15.36 5.49 3.91
CA LEU A 98 -14.76 4.71 4.98
C LEU A 98 -13.27 4.57 4.71
N GLY A 99 -12.44 4.83 5.73
CA GLY A 99 -11.04 4.44 5.66
C GLY A 99 -10.91 2.91 5.63
N ARG A 100 -9.86 2.39 4.98
CA ARG A 100 -9.61 0.96 4.80
C ARG A 100 -9.86 0.09 6.06
N PRO A 101 -9.38 0.46 7.27
CA PRO A 101 -9.64 -0.36 8.47
C PRO A 101 -11.13 -0.47 8.86
N ARG A 102 -11.96 0.51 8.48
CA ARG A 102 -13.41 0.45 8.70
C ARG A 102 -14.08 -0.36 7.60
N THR A 103 -13.69 -0.17 6.34
CA THR A 103 -14.16 -0.97 5.20
C THR A 103 -13.91 -2.46 5.42
N GLU A 104 -12.71 -2.85 5.86
CA GLU A 104 -12.37 -4.25 6.10
C GLU A 104 -13.12 -4.86 7.29
N ARG A 105 -13.33 -4.10 8.37
CA ARG A 105 -14.15 -4.55 9.50
C ARG A 105 -15.60 -4.75 9.10
N GLN A 106 -16.15 -3.85 8.27
CA GLN A 106 -17.48 -4.02 7.71
C GLN A 106 -17.53 -5.29 6.85
N LEU A 107 -16.61 -5.45 5.91
CA LEU A 107 -16.56 -6.62 5.03
C LEU A 107 -16.47 -7.92 5.83
N ALA A 108 -15.59 -8.00 6.82
CA ALA A 108 -15.45 -9.19 7.67
C ALA A 108 -16.75 -9.49 8.44
N ARG A 109 -17.42 -8.46 8.97
CA ARG A 109 -18.72 -8.62 9.65
C ARG A 109 -19.80 -9.12 8.71
N LEU A 110 -19.86 -8.61 7.48
CA LEU A 110 -20.84 -9.01 6.46
C LEU A 110 -20.60 -10.42 5.93
N ALA A 111 -19.33 -10.80 5.79
CA ALA A 111 -18.91 -12.07 5.23
C ALA A 111 -19.00 -13.23 6.23
N LYS A 112 -19.11 -12.97 7.54
CA LYS A 112 -18.98 -13.95 8.63
C LYS A 112 -19.74 -15.28 8.44
N HIS A 113 -20.89 -15.27 7.77
CA HIS A 113 -21.73 -16.45 7.58
C HIS A 113 -21.37 -17.29 6.35
N TRP A 114 -20.46 -16.82 5.51
CA TRP A 114 -20.06 -17.47 4.27
C TRP A 114 -18.81 -18.31 4.49
N ALA A 115 -18.83 -19.57 4.07
CA ALA A 115 -17.72 -20.50 4.25
C ALA A 115 -16.39 -20.02 3.60
N GLY A 116 -16.46 -19.18 2.55
CA GLY A 116 -15.30 -18.62 1.87
C GLY A 116 -14.78 -17.29 2.43
N ALA A 117 -15.34 -16.78 3.53
CA ALA A 117 -15.04 -15.45 4.04
C ALA A 117 -13.57 -15.24 4.38
N ASP A 118 -12.98 -16.16 5.14
CA ASP A 118 -11.58 -16.05 5.57
C ASP A 118 -10.62 -16.10 4.38
N ARG A 119 -10.91 -16.97 3.40
CA ARG A 119 -10.13 -17.07 2.16
C ARG A 119 -10.18 -15.77 1.36
N LEU A 120 -11.36 -15.16 1.24
CA LEU A 120 -11.52 -13.88 0.54
C LEU A 120 -10.76 -12.75 1.24
N LEU A 121 -10.91 -12.63 2.57
CA LEU A 121 -10.23 -11.61 3.36
C LEU A 121 -8.71 -11.75 3.29
N ALA A 122 -8.20 -12.97 3.41
CA ALA A 122 -6.78 -13.25 3.28
C ALA A 122 -6.25 -12.88 1.89
N ALA A 123 -6.97 -13.24 0.82
CA ALA A 123 -6.59 -12.89 -0.55
C ALA A 123 -6.60 -11.37 -0.81
N LEU A 124 -7.53 -10.63 -0.21
CA LEU A 124 -7.53 -9.17 -0.30
C LEU A 124 -6.34 -8.57 0.46
N GLN A 125 -6.01 -9.13 1.63
CA GLN A 125 -4.90 -8.66 2.45
C GLN A 125 -3.54 -8.93 1.80
N SER A 126 -3.38 -10.05 1.09
CA SER A 126 -2.10 -10.40 0.44
C SER A 126 -1.72 -9.42 -0.68
N LEU A 127 -2.69 -8.79 -1.35
CA LEU A 127 -2.43 -7.79 -2.39
C LEU A 127 -1.59 -6.61 -1.90
N ASP A 128 -1.78 -6.14 -0.66
CA ASP A 128 -1.04 -5.02 -0.09
C ASP A 128 -0.52 -5.41 1.30
N SER A 129 0.32 -6.45 1.32
CA SER A 129 0.86 -7.04 2.54
C SER A 129 1.83 -6.09 3.24
N GLU A 130 2.11 -6.34 4.52
CA GLU A 130 3.15 -5.60 5.23
C GLU A 130 4.54 -5.80 4.60
N SER A 131 4.86 -7.04 4.21
CA SER A 131 6.11 -7.36 3.50
C SER A 131 6.24 -6.55 2.21
N TYR A 132 5.19 -6.51 1.37
CA TYR A 132 5.16 -5.71 0.14
C TYR A 132 5.42 -4.22 0.43
N ARG A 133 4.75 -3.66 1.44
CA ARG A 133 4.93 -2.25 1.83
C ARG A 133 6.35 -1.99 2.31
N GLN A 134 6.95 -2.89 3.08
CA GLN A 134 8.34 -2.74 3.54
C GLN A 134 9.33 -2.77 2.37
N GLN A 135 9.20 -3.76 1.48
CA GLN A 135 10.07 -3.90 0.30
C GLN A 135 9.96 -2.71 -0.67
N THR A 136 8.78 -2.10 -0.76
CA THR A 136 8.53 -0.93 -1.61
C THR A 136 8.69 0.41 -0.89
N PHE A 137 9.24 0.43 0.33
CA PHE A 137 9.36 1.62 1.18
C PHE A 137 8.06 2.40 1.38
N ASP A 138 6.93 1.69 1.41
CA ASP A 138 5.58 2.23 1.51
C ASP A 138 5.29 3.22 0.36
N TYR A 139 5.74 2.87 -0.85
CA TYR A 139 5.73 3.72 -2.04
C TYR A 139 4.40 4.45 -2.22
N ARG A 140 3.28 3.72 -2.17
CA ARG A 140 1.94 4.31 -2.39
C ARG A 140 1.64 5.41 -1.38
N ASN A 141 1.87 5.16 -0.09
CA ASN A 141 1.60 6.13 0.96
C ASN A 141 2.48 7.38 0.78
N ARG A 142 3.76 7.17 0.46
CA ARG A 142 4.70 8.26 0.20
C ARG A 142 4.37 9.03 -1.08
N ALA A 143 3.97 8.36 -2.15
CA ALA A 143 3.56 8.99 -3.40
C ALA A 143 2.30 9.86 -3.24
N SER A 144 1.41 9.50 -2.31
CA SER A 144 0.18 10.25 -2.03
C SER A 144 0.35 11.40 -1.04
N HIS A 145 1.32 11.31 -0.12
CA HIS A 145 1.43 12.26 0.99
C HIS A 145 2.76 13.00 1.08
N PHE A 146 3.78 12.56 0.34
CA PHE A 146 5.13 13.10 0.38
C PHE A 146 5.92 12.80 -0.91
N ILE A 147 7.23 12.53 -0.78
CA ILE A 147 8.11 12.16 -1.90
C ILE A 147 8.38 10.64 -1.83
N ALA A 148 7.89 9.89 -2.82
CA ALA A 148 8.18 8.46 -2.96
C ALA A 148 9.66 8.20 -3.32
N PRO A 149 10.19 6.99 -3.04
CA PRO A 149 11.49 6.59 -3.58
C PRO A 149 11.56 6.81 -5.10
N ARG A 150 12.71 7.28 -5.60
CA ARG A 150 12.93 7.41 -7.04
C ARG A 150 13.20 6.04 -7.67
N LEU A 151 13.17 6.00 -9.00
CA LEU A 151 13.53 4.81 -9.78
C LEU A 151 15.00 4.90 -10.21
N GLU A 152 15.79 3.89 -9.89
CA GLU A 152 17.23 3.70 -10.18
C GLU A 152 18.19 4.77 -9.61
N LEU A 153 17.80 6.04 -9.60
CA LEU A 153 18.68 7.15 -9.26
C LEU A 153 17.96 8.21 -8.41
N GLY A 154 18.68 8.77 -7.45
CA GLY A 154 18.20 9.86 -6.60
C GLY A 154 17.71 9.38 -5.25
N GLU A 155 18.38 9.86 -4.20
CA GLU A 155 17.98 9.65 -2.82
C GLU A 155 17.02 10.76 -2.38
N VAL A 156 16.00 10.41 -1.59
CA VAL A 156 15.00 11.36 -1.09
C VAL A 156 14.93 11.31 0.43
N GLN A 157 14.42 12.38 1.05
CA GLN A 157 14.20 12.43 2.50
C GLN A 157 15.46 12.23 3.36
N PHE A 158 16.61 12.76 2.93
CA PHE A 158 17.90 12.61 3.62
C PHE A 158 17.85 12.93 5.12
N VAL A 159 16.96 13.86 5.51
CA VAL A 159 16.68 14.22 6.89
C VAL A 159 15.25 13.82 7.25
N ALA A 160 15.10 12.91 8.22
CA ALA A 160 13.82 12.57 8.81
C ALA A 160 13.67 13.23 10.17
N ARG A 161 12.54 13.89 10.40
CA ARG A 161 12.23 14.53 11.68
C ARG A 161 11.20 13.70 12.44
N SER A 162 11.51 13.32 13.67
CA SER A 162 10.61 12.58 14.55
C SER A 162 10.39 13.34 15.86
N ILE A 163 9.23 13.12 16.49
CA ILE A 163 8.95 13.59 17.84
C ILE A 163 9.07 12.37 18.76
N VAL A 164 10.15 12.31 19.52
CA VAL A 164 10.49 11.18 20.39
C VAL A 164 10.38 11.56 21.87
N PRO A 165 10.20 10.59 22.78
CA PRO A 165 10.32 10.84 24.21
C PRO A 165 11.68 11.46 24.56
N ALA A 166 11.68 12.46 25.43
CA ALA A 166 12.92 13.03 25.93
C ALA A 166 13.57 12.03 26.88
N THR A 167 14.87 11.75 26.73
CA THR A 167 15.59 10.83 27.62
C THR A 167 16.57 11.58 28.53
N ARG A 168 16.83 11.04 29.72
CA ARG A 168 17.93 11.43 30.60
C ARG A 168 18.78 10.22 30.97
N MET A 169 20.06 10.43 31.22
CA MET A 169 20.95 9.39 31.74
C MET A 169 20.71 9.21 33.24
N VAL A 170 20.49 7.97 33.67
CA VAL A 170 20.31 7.59 35.07
C VAL A 170 21.37 6.57 35.44
N GLN A 171 22.16 6.89 36.46
CA GLN A 171 23.16 5.97 37.00
C GLN A 171 22.47 4.77 37.65
N GLN A 172 23.00 3.58 37.38
CA GLN A 172 22.55 2.30 37.90
C GLN A 172 23.35 1.93 39.17
N PRO A 173 22.86 0.99 39.99
CA PRO A 173 23.57 0.55 41.20
C PRO A 173 24.98 -0.02 40.94
N ASP A 174 25.23 -0.55 39.74
CA ASP A 174 26.53 -1.09 39.30
C ASP A 174 27.49 0.00 38.77
N GLY A 175 27.10 1.28 38.85
CA GLY A 175 27.89 2.41 38.36
C GLY A 175 27.71 2.71 36.87
N SER A 176 27.03 1.86 36.11
CA SER A 176 26.70 2.11 34.69
C SER A 176 25.64 3.20 34.54
N TYR A 177 25.41 3.68 33.33
CA TYR A 177 24.34 4.63 33.04
C TYR A 177 23.41 4.07 31.97
N ARG A 178 22.10 4.33 32.13
CA ARG A 178 21.09 3.99 31.11
C ARG A 178 20.23 5.20 30.79
N GLN A 179 19.80 5.30 29.54
CA GLN A 179 18.78 6.27 29.15
C GLN A 179 17.44 5.85 29.75
N LYS A 180 16.76 6.81 30.38
CA LYS A 180 15.39 6.67 30.87
C LYS A 180 14.54 7.81 30.31
N GLU A 181 13.37 7.47 29.78
CA GLU A 181 12.40 8.45 29.30
C GLU A 181 11.97 9.41 30.43
N ILE A 182 11.70 10.65 30.07
CA ILE A 182 11.14 11.69 30.93
C ILE A 182 9.64 11.74 30.62
N ASP A 183 8.84 11.31 31.59
CA ASP A 183 7.39 11.24 31.45
C ASP A 183 6.79 12.56 30.95
N GLY A 184 5.93 12.46 29.94
CA GLY A 184 5.20 13.59 29.36
C GLY A 184 6.06 14.57 28.53
N LYS A 185 7.39 14.42 28.50
CA LYS A 185 8.27 15.32 27.74
C LYS A 185 8.67 14.71 26.41
N LYS A 186 8.44 15.45 25.33
CA LYS A 186 8.86 15.08 23.98
C LYS A 186 9.91 16.06 23.47
N VAL A 187 10.82 15.57 22.63
CA VAL A 187 11.83 16.37 21.93
C VAL A 187 11.79 16.06 20.44
N VAL A 188 12.35 16.98 19.66
CA VAL A 188 12.56 16.77 18.23
C VAL A 188 13.87 16.01 18.05
N ALA A 189 13.82 14.89 17.35
CA ALA A 189 15.00 14.17 16.87
C ALA A 189 15.09 14.26 15.34
N TYR A 190 16.32 14.20 14.85
CA TYR A 190 16.62 14.15 13.43
C TYR A 190 17.44 12.91 13.14
N ASP A 191 16.96 12.12 12.20
CA ASP A 191 17.68 10.98 11.64
C ASP A 191 18.19 11.35 10.26
N LEU A 192 19.44 11.00 9.98
CA LEU A 192 20.10 11.19 8.69
C LEU A 192 20.26 9.83 8.02
N GLY A 193 19.92 9.72 6.73
CA GLY A 193 20.11 8.47 5.99
C GLY A 193 19.24 8.26 4.76
N GLY A 194 18.26 9.13 4.54
CA GLY A 194 17.41 9.15 3.35
C GLY A 194 16.76 7.83 2.96
N ILE A 195 16.19 7.84 1.77
CA ILE A 195 15.54 6.70 1.15
C ILE A 195 16.17 6.58 -0.22
N ARG A 196 16.91 5.49 -0.41
CA ARG A 196 17.52 5.14 -1.68
C ARG A 196 16.46 4.92 -2.77
N PRO A 197 16.81 5.05 -4.05
CA PRO A 197 15.91 4.66 -5.12
C PRO A 197 15.60 3.14 -5.08
N LEU A 198 14.43 2.79 -5.59
CA LEU A 198 14.08 1.42 -5.94
C LEU A 198 14.66 1.10 -7.31
N THR A 199 15.21 -0.10 -7.47
CA THR A 199 15.56 -0.62 -8.80
C THR A 199 14.33 -1.15 -9.51
N LEU A 200 14.36 -1.15 -10.83
CA LEU A 200 13.31 -1.73 -11.66
C LEU A 200 13.15 -3.23 -11.37
N ASN A 201 14.26 -3.93 -11.12
CA ASN A 201 14.24 -5.34 -10.75
C ASN A 201 13.54 -5.56 -9.41
N GLU A 202 13.82 -4.75 -8.38
CA GLU A 202 13.10 -4.83 -7.11
C GLU A 202 11.59 -4.65 -7.31
N ILE A 203 11.19 -3.70 -8.15
CA ILE A 203 9.77 -3.46 -8.45
C ILE A 203 9.11 -4.67 -9.14
N ILE A 204 9.83 -5.36 -10.03
CA ILE A 204 9.35 -6.55 -10.75
C ILE A 204 9.34 -7.78 -9.82
N GLU A 205 10.39 -7.99 -9.04
CA GLU A 205 10.60 -9.17 -8.19
C GLU A 205 9.73 -9.14 -6.93
N THR A 206 9.52 -7.97 -6.32
CA THR A 206 8.55 -7.79 -5.22
C THR A 206 7.11 -8.15 -5.62
N LYS A 207 6.84 -8.33 -6.92
CA LYS A 207 5.56 -8.78 -7.48
C LYS A 207 5.57 -10.24 -7.96
N SER A 208 6.74 -10.88 -7.97
CA SER A 208 6.96 -12.20 -8.58
C SER A 208 6.92 -13.37 -7.57
N CYS A 209 6.60 -13.10 -6.30
CA CYS A 209 6.51 -14.13 -5.26
C CYS A 209 5.07 -14.28 -4.72
N GLU A 210 4.61 -15.54 -4.83
CA GLU A 210 3.36 -16.21 -4.37
C GLU A 210 2.11 -16.09 -5.25
#